data_AF-A0A9D1GFS5-F1
#
_entry.id   AF-A0A9D1GFS5-F1
#
_cell.length_a   1.000
_cell.length_b   1.000
_cell.length_c   1.000
_cell.angle_alpha   90.00
_cell.angle_beta   90.00
_cell.angle_gamma   90.00
#
_symmetry.space_group_name_H-M   'P 1'
#
loop_
_entity.id
_entity.type
_entity.pdbx_description
1 polymer ?
#
loop_
_entity_poly.entity_id
_entity_poly.type
_entity_poly.pdbx_seq_one_letter_code
_entity_poly.pdbx_strand_id
1 'polypeptide(L)'
;KRIMHTPDFVRGEYNTLFIEKNARMLQRNNSNNEEIENLAMIAAYIDYLMNLEENTPIQLTDARPISRWREFGLQKGVLRI
;
A
#
# COMPACT_ATOMS: atom_id res chain seq x y z
N LYS A 1 19.24 -16.04 -12.88
CA LYS A 1 20.48 -16.51 -13.56
C LYS A 1 21.09 -17.79 -12.97
N ARG A 2 20.72 -18.26 -11.76
CA ARG A 2 21.44 -19.36 -11.10
C ARG A 2 21.18 -20.75 -11.69
N ILE A 3 19.97 -21.02 -12.17
CA ILE A 3 19.63 -22.28 -12.86
C ILE A 3 20.51 -22.49 -14.09
N MET A 4 20.64 -21.47 -14.94
CA MET A 4 21.38 -21.55 -16.21
C MET A 4 22.89 -21.78 -16.04
N HIS A 5 23.44 -21.51 -14.85
CA HIS A 5 24.87 -21.65 -14.55
C HIS A 5 25.17 -22.87 -13.66
N THR A 6 24.16 -23.60 -13.21
CA THR A 6 24.35 -24.84 -12.48
C THR A 6 25.01 -25.87 -13.41
N PRO A 7 26.07 -26.58 -12.99
CA PRO A 7 26.78 -27.54 -13.85
C PRO A 7 25.87 -28.60 -14.48
N ASP A 8 24.91 -29.12 -13.71
CA ASP A 8 23.89 -30.08 -14.19
C ASP A 8 23.04 -29.52 -15.33
N PHE A 9 22.71 -28.22 -15.28
CA PHE A 9 21.93 -27.55 -16.32
C PHE A 9 22.76 -27.34 -17.58
N VAL A 10 24.01 -26.89 -17.42
CA VAL A 10 24.94 -26.64 -18.53
C VAL A 10 25.29 -27.93 -19.28
N ARG A 11 25.43 -29.05 -18.56
CA ARG A 11 25.74 -30.35 -19.16
C ARG A 11 24.52 -31.06 -19.77
N GLY A 12 23.30 -30.54 -19.57
CA GLY A 12 22.08 -31.22 -20.00
C GLY A 12 21.70 -32.43 -19.13
N GLU A 13 22.32 -32.59 -17.97
CA GLU A 13 22.15 -33.74 -17.06
C GLU A 13 21.12 -33.42 -15.97
N TYR A 14 19.88 -33.11 -16.38
CA TYR A 14 18.81 -32.75 -15.47
C TYR A 14 17.53 -33.56 -15.71
N ASN A 15 16.77 -33.75 -14.65
CA ASN A 15 15.48 -34.44 -14.66
C ASN A 15 14.51 -33.71 -13.72
N THR A 16 13.38 -34.34 -13.42
CA THR A 16 12.35 -33.79 -12.52
C THR A 16 12.86 -33.49 -11.10
N LEU A 17 13.98 -34.09 -10.67
CA LEU A 17 14.60 -33.88 -9.36
C LEU A 17 15.66 -32.76 -9.34
N PHE A 18 15.86 -32.07 -10.47
CA PHE A 18 16.92 -31.07 -10.62
C PHE A 18 16.91 -29.98 -9.53
N ILE A 19 15.73 -29.48 -9.16
CA ILE A 19 15.58 -28.42 -8.15
C ILE A 19 15.95 -28.91 -6.76
N GLU A 20 15.53 -30.14 -6.40
CA GLU A 20 15.82 -30.75 -5.09
C GLU A 20 17.32 -30.98 -4.92
N LYS A 21 17.97 -31.57 -5.94
CA LYS A 21 19.41 -31.82 -5.95
C LYS A 21 20.24 -30.54 -5.83
N ASN A 22 19.78 -29.45 -6.44
CA ASN A 22 20.53 -28.18 -6.52
C ASN A 22 20.01 -27.11 -5.55
N ALA A 23 19.13 -27.46 -4.60
CA ALA A 23 18.42 -26.51 -3.75
C ALA A 23 19.36 -25.50 -3.06
N ARG A 24 20.47 -25.96 -2.47
CA ARG A 24 21.46 -25.08 -1.82
C ARG A 24 22.06 -24.05 -2.78
N MET A 25 22.37 -24.47 -4.01
CA MET A 25 22.92 -23.61 -5.05
C MET A 25 21.85 -22.75 -5.74
N LEU A 26 20.56 -23.02 -5.51
CA LEU A 26 19.42 -22.28 -6.06
C LEU A 26 18.69 -21.40 -5.02
N GLN A 27 18.96 -21.58 -3.73
CA GLN A 27 18.45 -20.75 -2.64
C GLN A 27 19.04 -19.34 -2.69
N ARG A 28 18.20 -18.32 -2.92
CA ARG A 28 18.67 -16.92 -2.91
C ARG A 28 19.04 -16.55 -1.47
N ASN A 29 20.24 -16.03 -1.26
CA ASN A 29 20.56 -15.40 0.02
C ASN A 29 19.72 -14.12 0.10
N ASN A 30 18.75 -14.09 1.03
CA ASN A 30 17.95 -12.90 1.35
C ASN A 30 18.72 -11.91 2.25
N SER A 31 20.04 -11.94 2.19
CA SER A 31 20.88 -11.00 2.91
C SER A 31 20.80 -9.65 2.22
N ASN A 32 20.24 -8.67 2.93
CA ASN A 32 20.37 -7.21 2.70
C ASN A 32 19.22 -6.53 1.94
N ASN A 33 17.97 -6.92 2.18
CA ASN A 33 16.82 -6.13 1.73
C ASN A 33 16.30 -5.15 2.79
N GLU A 34 16.90 -5.09 3.98
CA GLU A 34 16.44 -4.26 5.09
C GLU A 34 16.30 -2.78 4.70
N GLU A 35 17.26 -2.24 3.95
CA GLU A 35 17.17 -0.86 3.44
C GLU A 35 15.97 -0.65 2.49
N ILE A 36 15.68 -1.64 1.65
CA ILE A 36 14.56 -1.60 0.71
C ILE A 36 13.22 -1.72 1.46
N GLU A 37 13.17 -2.60 2.46
CA GLU A 37 12.00 -2.80 3.31
C GLU A 37 11.73 -1.56 4.17
N ASN A 38 12.76 -0.93 4.72
CA ASN A 38 12.67 0.32 5.46
C ASN A 38 12.20 1.46 4.55
N LEU A 39 12.74 1.55 3.33
CA LEU A 39 12.30 2.55 2.37
C LEU A 39 10.84 2.35 1.97
N ALA A 40 10.42 1.09 1.77
CA ALA A 40 9.03 0.76 1.49
C ALA A 40 8.09 1.12 2.66
N MET A 41 8.51 0.87 3.91
CA MET A 41 7.77 1.30 5.09
C MET A 41 7.62 2.82 5.16
N ILE A 42 8.72 3.57 4.96
CA ILE A 42 8.69 5.04 4.98
C ILE A 42 7.78 5.58 3.87
N ALA A 43 7.89 5.04 2.65
CA ALA A 43 7.06 5.46 1.51
C ALA A 43 5.57 5.19 1.77
N ALA A 44 5.21 4.01 2.27
CA ALA A 44 3.83 3.67 2.63
C ALA A 44 3.27 4.58 3.73
N TYR A 45 4.10 4.97 4.69
CA TYR A 45 3.69 5.89 5.75
C TYR A 45 3.41 7.31 5.22
N ILE A 46 4.28 7.83 4.34
CA ILE A 46 4.08 9.13 3.70
C ILE A 46 2.80 9.12 2.85
N ASP A 47 2.61 8.07 2.03
CA ASP A 47 1.42 7.90 1.20
C ASP A 47 0.14 7.87 2.05
N TYR A 48 0.17 7.16 3.19
CA TYR A 48 -0.93 7.15 4.14
C TYR A 48 -1.27 8.54 4.69
N LEU A 49 -0.27 9.34 5.08
CA LEU A 49 -0.48 10.69 5.60
C LEU A 49 -1.05 11.63 4.53
N MET A 50 -0.53 11.56 3.29
CA MET A 50 -1.07 12.36 2.18
C MET A 50 -2.51 11.98 1.85
N ASN A 51 -2.81 10.67 1.84
CA ASN A 51 -4.17 10.19 1.61
C ASN A 51 -5.12 10.57 2.75
N LEU A 52 -4.65 10.66 4.00
CA LEU A 52 -5.46 11.20 5.10
C LEU A 52 -5.79 12.69 4.88
N GLU A 53 -4.81 13.50 4.48
CA GLU A 53 -5.03 14.93 4.23
C GLU A 53 -6.05 15.18 3.10
N GLU A 54 -5.95 14.42 2.02
CA GLU A 54 -6.90 14.51 0.89
C GLU A 54 -8.33 14.12 1.29
N ASN A 55 -8.47 13.15 2.19
CA ASN A 55 -9.76 12.64 2.65
C ASN A 55 -10.25 13.29 3.95
N THR A 56 -9.46 14.15 4.61
CA THR A 56 -9.96 14.94 5.72
C THR A 56 -10.92 16.00 5.18
N PRO A 57 -12.22 15.94 5.53
CA PRO A 57 -13.12 17.01 5.12
C PRO A 57 -12.60 18.27 5.78
N ILE A 58 -12.19 19.24 4.97
CA ILE A 58 -11.89 20.59 5.44
C ILE A 58 -13.09 20.97 6.30
N GLN A 59 -12.88 21.13 7.61
CA GLN A 59 -13.86 21.75 8.50
C GLN A 59 -13.89 23.23 8.12
N LEU A 60 -14.46 23.50 6.95
CA LEU A 60 -15.01 24.78 6.62
C LEU A 60 -16.08 24.97 7.68
N THR A 61 -15.79 25.76 8.70
CA THR A 61 -16.86 26.44 9.42
C THR A 61 -17.64 27.14 8.32
N ASP A 62 -18.84 26.62 8.03
CA ASP A 62 -19.64 27.09 6.92
C ASP A 62 -20.12 28.49 7.28
N ALA A 63 -19.28 29.49 7.01
CA ALA A 63 -19.57 30.90 7.17
C ALA A 63 -20.52 31.39 6.06
N ARG A 64 -20.98 30.48 5.19
CA ARG A 64 -22.00 30.78 4.20
C ARG A 64 -23.33 31.05 4.91
N PRO A 65 -24.07 32.07 4.49
CA PRO A 65 -25.40 32.31 5.02
C PRO A 65 -26.27 31.05 4.84
N ILE A 66 -27.00 30.69 5.89
CA ILE A 66 -27.83 29.50 5.94
C ILE A 66 -28.80 29.48 4.74
N SER A 67 -28.94 28.32 4.07
CA SER A 67 -29.86 28.19 2.94
C SER A 67 -31.30 28.56 3.36
N ARG A 68 -32.03 29.26 2.47
CA ARG A 68 -33.42 29.66 2.69
C ARG A 68 -34.35 28.50 3.05
N TRP A 69 -34.09 27.30 2.49
CA TRP A 69 -34.84 26.09 2.85
C TRP A 69 -34.62 25.67 4.30
N ARG A 70 -33.38 25.79 4.79
CA ARG A 70 -33.01 25.46 6.17
C ARG A 70 -33.51 26.53 7.14
N GLU A 71 -33.46 27.81 6.77
CA GLU A 71 -34.07 28.92 7.52
C GLU A 71 -35.58 28.73 7.71
N PHE A 72 -36.31 28.38 6.64
CA PHE A 72 -37.74 28.08 6.72
C PHE A 72 -38.04 26.92 7.68
N GLY A 73 -37.25 25.84 7.63
CA GLY A 73 -37.39 24.71 8.56
C GLY A 73 -37.16 25.10 10.02
N LEU A 74 -36.16 25.94 10.29
CA LEU A 74 -35.88 26.51 11.61
C LEU A 74 -37.03 27.39 12.12
N GLN A 75 -37.53 28.32 11.31
CA GLN A 75 -38.66 29.18 11.68
C GLN A 75 -39.92 28.35 12.00
N LYS A 76 -40.21 27.32 11.21
CA LYS A 76 -41.35 26.41 11.46
C LYS A 76 -41.16 25.53 12.69
N GLY A 77 -39.92 25.25 13.10
CA GLY A 77 -39.61 24.53 14.33
C GLY A 77 -39.75 25.41 15.58
N VAL A 78 -39.32 26.67 15.52
CA VAL A 78 -39.44 27.65 16.63
C VAL A 78 -40.89 27.99 16.97
N LEU A 79 -41.80 27.91 15.99
CA LEU A 79 -43.24 28.16 16.16
C LEU A 79 -44.02 26.97 16.73
N ARG A 80 -43.37 25.85 17.07
CA ARG A 80 -44.00 24.70 17.75
C ARG A 80 -43.67 24.72 19.24
N ILE A 81 -44.23 25.68 19.97
CA ILE A 81 -44.35 25.68 21.44
C ILE A 81 -45.78 26.11 21.77
#